data_AF-A0A0P9DVM1-F1
#
_entry.id   AF-A0A0P9DVM1-F1
#
_cell.length_a   1.000
_cell.length_b   1.000
_cell.length_c   1.000
_cell.angle_alpha   90.00
_cell.angle_beta   90.00
_cell.angle_gamma   90.00
#
_symmetry.space_group_name_H-M   'P 1'
#
loop_
_entity.id
_entity.type
_entity.pdbx_description
1 polymer ?
#
loop_
_entity_poly.entity_id
_entity_poly.type
_entity_poly.pdbx_seq_one_letter_code
_entity_poly.pdbx_strand_id
1 'polypeptide(L)'
;MFMSQRRRRIPPNQKVTSKFPVLHKGLIPKFDPKTWDFVVEGSVENPVKFTYEEFLKLPKVVRVSDFHCVTGWSKLDNKWEGVAFKTISDLVKNL
;
A
#
# COMPACT_ATOMS: atom_id res chain seq x y z
N MET A 1 26.97 -20.11 3.31
CA MET A 1 26.86 -18.64 3.54
C MET A 1 25.45 -18.06 3.29
N PHE A 2 24.48 -18.79 2.73
CA PHE A 2 23.14 -18.29 2.37
C PHE A 2 22.11 -18.11 3.52
N MET A 3 22.36 -18.65 4.70
CA MET A 3 21.39 -18.58 5.81
C MET A 3 21.31 -17.19 6.48
N SER A 4 22.34 -16.35 6.38
CA SER A 4 22.40 -15.08 7.11
C SER A 4 21.51 -13.99 6.51
N GLN A 5 21.35 -13.94 5.18
CA GLN A 5 20.54 -12.91 4.52
C GLN A 5 19.03 -13.14 4.72
N ARG A 6 18.55 -14.39 4.67
CA ARG A 6 17.13 -14.69 4.98
C ARG A 6 16.75 -14.36 6.42
N ARG A 7 17.63 -14.66 7.39
CA ARG A 7 17.41 -14.31 8.80
C ARG A 7 17.38 -12.80 9.05
N ARG A 8 18.08 -11.99 8.23
CA ARG A 8 18.03 -10.51 8.34
C ARG A 8 16.74 -9.91 7.78
N ARG A 9 16.06 -10.58 6.84
CA ARG A 9 14.82 -10.10 6.22
C ARG A 9 13.56 -10.46 7.00
N ILE A 10 13.61 -11.50 7.83
CA ILE A 10 12.44 -12.00 8.56
C ILE A 10 12.57 -11.52 10.03
N PRO A 11 11.64 -10.70 10.54
CA PRO A 11 11.65 -10.31 11.94
C PRO A 11 11.58 -11.53 12.88
N PRO A 12 12.09 -11.42 14.11
CA PRO A 12 11.99 -12.48 15.10
C PRO A 12 10.55 -12.99 15.24
N ASN A 13 10.39 -14.30 15.47
CA ASN A 13 9.10 -14.98 15.68
C ASN A 13 8.13 -14.97 14.48
N GLN A 14 8.59 -14.69 13.25
CA GLN A 14 7.74 -14.78 12.06
C GLN A 14 7.99 -16.03 11.21
N LYS A 15 6.90 -16.60 10.67
CA LYS A 15 6.94 -17.70 9.69
C LYS A 15 6.68 -17.18 8.27
N VAL A 16 7.48 -17.63 7.30
CA VAL A 16 7.25 -17.27 5.89
C VAL A 16 6.06 -18.05 5.35
N THR A 17 5.12 -17.36 4.70
CA THR A 17 3.98 -17.95 4.01
C THR A 17 4.13 -17.82 2.49
N SER A 18 3.64 -18.81 1.74
CA SER A 18 3.46 -18.71 0.29
C SER A 18 2.10 -18.11 -0.10
N LYS A 19 1.10 -18.23 0.76
CA LYS A 19 -0.24 -17.65 0.59
C LYS A 19 -0.26 -16.19 1.02
N PHE A 20 -1.17 -15.41 0.46
CA PHE A 20 -1.51 -14.06 0.93
C PHE A 20 -2.76 -14.17 1.82
N PRO A 21 -2.63 -14.15 3.17
CA PRO A 21 -3.79 -14.24 4.04
C PRO A 21 -4.70 -13.03 3.85
N VAL A 22 -6.00 -13.27 3.69
CA VAL A 22 -7.00 -12.21 3.63
C VAL A 22 -7.36 -11.82 5.06
N LEU A 23 -7.14 -10.56 5.41
CA LEU A 23 -7.47 -9.99 6.72
C LEU A 23 -8.36 -8.76 6.50
N HIS A 24 -9.44 -8.65 7.26
CA HIS A 24 -10.28 -7.46 7.30
C HIS A 24 -10.78 -7.24 8.73
N LYS A 25 -10.98 -5.97 9.08
CA LYS A 25 -11.64 -5.60 10.34
C LYS A 25 -12.99 -4.99 9.97
N GLY A 26 -14.07 -5.71 10.28
CA GLY A 26 -15.44 -5.29 9.98
C GLY A 26 -15.90 -5.68 8.58
N LEU A 27 -16.98 -5.05 8.12
CA LEU A 27 -17.59 -5.35 6.83
C LEU A 27 -16.71 -4.86 5.68
N ILE A 28 -16.71 -5.61 4.57
CA ILE A 28 -16.06 -5.19 3.32
C ILE A 28 -16.99 -4.16 2.64
N PRO A 29 -16.52 -2.92 2.39
CA PRO A 29 -17.33 -1.93 1.70
C PRO A 29 -17.70 -2.39 0.28
N LYS A 30 -18.91 -2.05 -0.17
CA LYS A 30 -19.27 -2.18 -1.59
C LYS A 30 -18.47 -1.16 -2.39
N PHE A 31 -17.94 -1.57 -3.52
CA PHE A 31 -17.17 -0.71 -4.42
C PHE A 31 -17.99 -0.40 -5.67
N ASP A 32 -18.11 0.89 -5.99
CA ASP A 32 -18.63 1.38 -7.27
C ASP A 32 -17.67 2.48 -7.79
N PRO A 33 -16.97 2.24 -8.92
CA PRO A 33 -16.02 3.21 -9.46
C PRO A 33 -16.67 4.53 -9.87
N LYS A 34 -18.01 4.56 -10.10
CA LYS A 34 -18.73 5.79 -10.48
C LYS A 34 -18.95 6.74 -9.32
N THR A 35 -18.99 6.22 -8.09
CA THR A 35 -19.23 7.01 -6.88
C THR A 35 -18.00 7.13 -5.99
N TRP A 36 -16.94 6.35 -6.27
CA TRP A 36 -15.69 6.39 -5.54
C TRP A 36 -14.91 7.68 -5.82
N ASP A 37 -14.34 8.25 -4.76
CA ASP A 37 -13.40 9.35 -4.82
C ASP A 37 -12.15 9.12 -3.94
N PHE A 38 -11.06 9.78 -4.32
CA PHE A 38 -9.85 9.91 -3.51
C PHE A 38 -9.67 11.36 -3.12
N VAL A 39 -9.67 11.64 -1.82
CA VAL A 39 -9.57 13.01 -1.28
C VAL A 39 -8.27 13.15 -0.49
N VAL A 40 -7.54 14.23 -0.76
CA VAL A 40 -6.40 14.69 0.06
C VAL A 40 -6.81 16.01 0.68
N GLU A 41 -6.94 16.03 2.00
CA GLU A 41 -7.42 17.17 2.78
C GLU A 41 -6.74 17.21 4.17
N GLY A 42 -7.13 18.16 5.02
CA GLY A 42 -6.52 18.39 6.33
C GLY A 42 -5.46 19.48 6.27
N SER A 43 -4.22 19.16 6.66
CA SER A 43 -3.09 20.11 6.75
C SER A 43 -2.47 20.46 5.38
N VAL A 44 -3.30 20.81 4.40
CA VAL A 44 -2.86 21.21 3.04
C VAL A 44 -3.55 22.50 2.59
N GLU A 45 -2.83 23.35 1.88
CA GLU A 45 -3.37 24.63 1.37
C GLU A 45 -4.35 24.43 0.21
N ASN A 46 -4.11 23.40 -0.60
CA ASN A 46 -4.91 23.06 -1.77
C ASN A 46 -5.42 21.61 -1.69
N PRO A 47 -6.55 21.37 -1.03
CA PRO A 47 -7.20 20.07 -1.05
C PRO A 47 -7.48 19.62 -2.49
N VAL A 48 -7.29 18.33 -2.76
CA VAL A 48 -7.55 17.74 -4.08
C VAL A 48 -8.49 16.55 -3.97
N LYS A 49 -9.30 16.36 -5.00
CA LYS A 49 -10.25 15.26 -5.13
C LYS A 49 -10.12 14.66 -6.52
N PHE A 50 -10.01 13.33 -6.60
CA PHE A 50 -9.98 12.58 -7.85
C PHE A 50 -11.15 11.61 -7.92
N THR A 51 -11.82 11.54 -9.06
CA THR A 51 -12.64 10.38 -9.43
C THR A 51 -11.76 9.14 -9.61
N TYR A 52 -12.38 7.96 -9.66
CA TYR A 52 -11.65 6.71 -9.93
C TYR A 52 -10.85 6.77 -11.25
N GLU A 53 -11.44 7.31 -12.31
CA GLU A 53 -10.78 7.42 -13.61
C GLU A 53 -9.60 8.39 -13.60
N GLU A 54 -9.71 9.53 -12.90
CA GLU A 54 -8.62 10.49 -12.77
C GLU A 54 -7.47 9.93 -11.93
N PHE A 55 -7.78 9.23 -10.84
CA PHE A 55 -6.76 8.59 -9.99
C PHE A 55 -5.97 7.55 -10.78
N LEU A 56 -6.63 6.77 -11.64
CA LEU A 56 -5.96 5.76 -12.46
C LEU A 56 -5.04 6.33 -13.55
N LYS A 57 -5.21 7.61 -13.91
CA LYS A 57 -4.32 8.32 -14.86
C LYS A 57 -3.02 8.81 -14.20
N LEU A 58 -2.93 8.79 -12.86
CA LEU A 58 -1.71 9.18 -12.16
C LEU A 58 -0.55 8.21 -12.47
N PRO A 59 0.71 8.68 -12.47
CA PRO A 59 1.87 7.83 -12.73
C PRO A 59 1.95 6.63 -11.77
N LYS A 60 2.02 5.43 -12.35
CA LYS A 60 2.15 4.17 -11.62
C LYS A 60 3.61 3.76 -11.48
N VAL A 61 3.94 3.16 -10.35
CA VAL A 61 5.23 2.52 -10.10
C VAL A 61 5.02 1.08 -9.66
N VAL A 62 6.03 0.26 -9.93
CA VAL A 62 6.12 -1.09 -9.39
C VAL A 62 7.22 -1.14 -8.34
N ARG A 63 6.93 -1.73 -7.18
CA ARG A 63 7.91 -1.95 -6.09
C ARG A 63 7.83 -3.39 -5.61
N VAL A 64 8.99 -3.99 -5.36
CA VAL A 64 9.09 -5.30 -4.72
C VAL A 64 9.45 -5.08 -3.26
N SER A 65 8.59 -5.54 -2.34
CA SER A 65 8.81 -5.41 -0.90
C SER A 65 8.23 -6.56 -0.10
N ASP A 66 8.80 -6.78 1.08
CA ASP A 66 8.32 -7.77 2.03
C ASP A 66 7.15 -7.21 2.84
N PHE A 67 6.20 -8.09 3.18
CA PHE A 67 5.10 -7.78 4.09
C PHE A 67 5.27 -8.59 5.37
N HIS A 68 5.29 -7.92 6.51
CA HIS A 68 5.47 -8.54 7.83
C HIS A 68 4.26 -8.24 8.71
N CYS A 69 3.48 -9.26 9.05
CA CYS A 69 2.31 -9.11 9.90
C CYS A 69 2.69 -9.21 11.37
N VAL A 70 2.11 -8.33 12.18
CA VAL A 70 2.26 -8.35 13.64
C VAL A 70 1.74 -9.65 14.28
N THR A 71 0.91 -10.44 13.58
CA THR A 71 0.42 -11.74 14.04
C THR A 71 1.37 -12.91 13.74
N GLY A 72 2.62 -12.65 13.32
CA GLY A 72 3.68 -13.66 13.29
C GLY A 72 3.92 -14.33 11.92
N TRP A 73 3.56 -13.68 10.81
CA TRP A 73 3.85 -14.21 9.48
C TRP A 73 4.42 -13.17 8.53
N SER A 74 5.28 -13.61 7.61
CA SER A 74 5.88 -12.78 6.55
C SER A 74 5.53 -13.33 5.17
N LYS A 75 5.21 -12.45 4.22
CA LYS A 75 5.19 -12.79 2.79
C LYS A 75 6.31 -11.99 2.11
N LEU A 76 7.25 -12.70 1.50
CA LEU A 76 8.41 -12.08 0.86
C LEU A 76 8.16 -11.80 -0.62
N ASP A 77 8.94 -10.87 -1.16
CA ASP A 77 9.07 -10.54 -2.58
C ASP A 77 7.71 -10.21 -3.23
N ASN A 78 6.87 -9.44 -2.55
CA ASN A 78 5.59 -9.02 -3.11
C ASN A 78 5.80 -7.91 -4.14
N LYS A 79 5.25 -8.10 -5.33
CA LYS A 79 5.21 -7.09 -6.39
C LYS A 79 3.96 -6.24 -6.22
N TRP A 80 4.14 -4.99 -5.80
CA TRP A 80 3.09 -3.99 -5.65
C TRP A 80 3.09 -3.05 -6.85
N GLU A 81 1.91 -2.68 -7.33
CA GLU A 81 1.71 -1.67 -8.37
C GLU A 81 0.71 -0.63 -7.88
N GLY A 82 0.99 0.65 -8.13
CA GLY A 82 0.09 1.74 -7.77
C GLY A 82 0.75 3.10 -7.90
N VAL A 83 0.06 4.12 -7.38
CA VAL A 83 0.57 5.50 -7.34
C VAL A 83 1.49 5.65 -6.12
N ALA A 84 2.69 6.19 -6.32
CA ALA A 84 3.60 6.43 -5.20
C ALA A 84 3.03 7.53 -4.28
N PHE A 85 3.18 7.39 -2.97
CA PHE A 85 2.78 8.43 -2.01
C PHE A 85 3.42 9.79 -2.36
N LYS A 86 4.69 9.79 -2.79
CA LYS A 86 5.37 11.01 -3.23
C LYS A 86 4.64 11.72 -4.37
N THR A 87 4.11 10.97 -5.34
CA THR A 87 3.30 11.54 -6.43
C THR A 87 2.08 12.28 -5.89
N ILE A 88 1.41 11.75 -4.85
CA ILE A 88 0.27 12.41 -4.22
C ILE A 88 0.72 13.63 -3.41
N SER A 89 1.79 13.49 -2.61
CA SER A 89 2.31 14.58 -1.79
C SER A 89 2.83 15.75 -2.61
N ASP A 90 3.40 15.52 -3.79
CA ASP A 90 3.92 16.58 -4.65
C ASP A 90 2.78 17.37 -5.36
N LEU A 91 1.53 16.89 -5.32
CA LEU A 91 0.35 17.59 -5.88
C LEU A 91 -0.27 18.61 -4.90
N VAL A 92 0.10 18.54 -3.63
CA VAL A 92 -0.47 19.38 -2.57
C VAL A 92 0.65 20.15 -1.87
N LYS A 93 0.32 21.34 -1.40
CA LYS A 93 1.20 22.17 -0.57
C LYS A 93 0.82 21.96 0.89
N ASN A 94 1.83 21.83 1.73
CA ASN A 94 1.64 21.81 3.18
C ASN A 94 1.23 23.23 3.64
N LEU A 95 0.31 23.29 4.59
CA LEU A 95 -0.02 24.52 5.34
C LEU A 95 1.15 24.99 6.22
#